data_AF-A0A0T9RRV2-F1
#
_entry.id   AF-A0A0T9RRV2-F1
#
_cell.length_a   1.000
_cell.length_b   1.000
_cell.length_c   1.000
_cell.angle_alpha   90.00
_cell.angle_beta   90.00
_cell.angle_gamma   90.00
#
_symmetry.space_group_name_H-M   'P 1'
#
loop_
_entity.id
_entity.type
_entity.pdbx_description
1 polymer ?
#
loop_
_entity_poly.entity_id
_entity_poly.type
_entity_poly.pdbx_seq_one_letter_code
_entity_poly.pdbx_strand_id
1 'polypeptide(L)'
;MNAIISSKTLLLLSLSCLLCLSASAMQNIVKSINCSALDGKPGENGLDGLPDSNCKNGGNGGQGTLHINNGSGGNGGNGAANNASGGNGGNGGNGATNGDSGGNGGNG
;
A
#
# COMPACT_ATOMS: atom_id res chain seq x y z
N MET A 1 37.70 20.37 42.13
CA MET A 1 37.64 20.26 40.66
C MET A 1 37.05 18.92 40.17
N ASN A 2 37.07 17.84 40.97
CA ASN A 2 36.56 16.52 40.53
C ASN A 2 35.02 16.37 40.51
N ALA A 3 34.27 17.09 41.36
CA ALA A 3 32.80 16.99 41.40
C ALA A 3 32.11 17.60 40.15
N ILE A 4 32.69 18.65 39.58
CA ILE A 4 32.14 19.37 38.41
C ILE A 4 32.32 18.54 37.13
N ILE A 5 33.43 17.80 37.02
CA ILE A 5 33.73 16.92 35.87
C ILE A 5 32.78 15.70 35.88
N SER A 6 32.46 15.18 37.06
CA SER A 6 31.50 14.08 37.24
C SER A 6 30.07 14.46 36.81
N SER A 7 29.62 15.68 37.15
CA SER A 7 28.27 16.13 36.77
C SER A 7 28.09 16.35 35.26
N LYS A 8 29.11 16.89 34.57
CA LYS A 8 29.04 17.14 33.11
C LYS A 8 29.12 15.85 32.29
N THR A 9 29.90 14.87 32.75
CA THR A 9 30.00 13.55 32.09
C THR A 9 28.71 12.74 32.25
N LEU A 10 28.04 12.84 33.41
CA LEU A 10 26.75 12.19 33.64
C LEU A 10 25.61 12.80 32.78
N LEU A 11 25.65 14.12 32.58
CA LEU A 11 24.68 14.84 31.72
C LEU A 11 24.84 14.50 30.23
N LEU A 12 26.08 14.32 29.77
CA LEU A 12 26.38 13.89 28.39
C LEU A 12 25.98 12.42 28.14
N LEU A 13 26.15 11.56 29.16
CA LEU A 13 25.74 10.15 29.09
C LEU A 13 24.22 9.97 29.09
N SER A 14 23.48 10.79 29.86
CA SER A 14 22.01 10.76 29.82
C SER A 14 21.46 11.28 28.49
N LEU A 15 22.02 12.35 27.93
CA LEU A 15 21.59 12.91 26.65
C LEU A 15 21.83 11.96 25.47
N SER A 16 22.92 11.17 25.50
CA SER A 16 23.20 10.14 24.50
C SER A 16 22.26 8.93 24.59
N CYS A 17 21.81 8.56 25.80
CA CYS A 17 20.76 7.54 25.97
C CYS A 17 19.40 7.99 25.38
N LEU A 18 19.04 9.27 25.48
CA LEU A 18 17.81 9.82 24.90
C LEU A 18 17.82 9.83 23.36
N LEU A 19 19.00 10.03 22.75
CA LEU A 19 19.17 10.03 21.29
C LEU A 19 19.09 8.62 20.67
N CYS A 20 19.36 7.56 21.44
CA CYS A 20 19.25 6.17 20.95
C CYS A 20 17.81 5.63 20.97
N LEU A 21 16.90 6.23 21.76
CA LEU A 21 15.55 5.68 21.93
C LEU A 21 14.61 5.97 20.75
N SER A 22 14.97 6.93 19.88
CA SER A 22 14.16 7.31 18.71
C SER A 22 14.39 6.44 17.47
N ALA A 23 15.46 5.63 17.44
CA ALA A 23 15.76 4.78 16.28
C ALA A 23 14.97 3.45 16.27
N SER A 24 14.65 2.89 17.44
CA SER A 24 13.93 1.62 17.56
C SER A 24 12.41 1.74 17.47
N ALA A 25 11.85 2.95 17.52
CA ALA A 25 10.41 3.19 17.35
C ALA A 25 9.95 3.24 15.88
N MET A 26 10.86 2.99 14.93
CA MET A 26 10.58 3.07 13.48
C MET A 26 10.44 1.69 12.82
N GLN A 27 10.14 0.65 13.59
CA GLN A 27 9.81 -0.67 13.05
C GLN A 27 8.31 -0.90 13.22
N ASN A 28 7.58 -0.97 12.10
CA ASN A 28 6.12 -1.01 11.95
C ASN A 28 5.39 0.33 11.85
N ILE A 29 5.90 1.28 11.05
CA ILE A 29 4.96 1.97 10.15
C ILE A 29 4.72 0.99 9.00
N VAL A 30 4.02 -0.12 9.28
CA VAL A 30 3.30 -0.82 8.23
C VAL A 30 2.39 0.28 7.71
N LYS A 31 2.65 0.73 6.48
CA LYS A 31 1.76 1.62 5.75
C LYS A 31 0.38 1.00 5.90
N SER A 32 -0.43 1.53 6.81
CA SER A 32 -1.81 1.11 7.04
C SER A 32 -2.64 1.65 5.88
N ILE A 33 -2.23 1.29 4.67
CA ILE A 33 -2.99 1.51 3.47
C ILE A 33 -4.11 0.49 3.57
N ASN A 34 -5.35 0.98 3.62
CA ASN A 34 -6.48 0.11 3.39
C ASN A 34 -6.35 -0.39 1.95
N CYS A 35 -6.17 -1.70 1.75
CA CYS A 35 -5.93 -2.26 0.42
C CYS A 35 -7.08 -2.01 -0.55
N SER A 36 -8.28 -1.68 -0.06
CA SER A 36 -9.39 -1.23 -0.90
C SER A 36 -9.12 0.09 -1.61
N ALA A 37 -8.10 0.85 -1.20
CA ALA A 37 -7.66 2.04 -1.93
C ALA A 37 -6.98 1.70 -3.26
N LEU A 38 -6.62 0.42 -3.47
CA LEU A 38 -6.15 -0.08 -4.77
C LEU A 38 -7.32 -0.42 -5.70
N ASP A 39 -8.55 -0.57 -5.20
CA ASP A 39 -9.69 -0.87 -6.05
C ASP A 39 -10.07 0.34 -6.92
N GLY A 40 -10.37 0.06 -8.18
CA GLY A 40 -10.87 1.05 -9.12
C GLY A 40 -12.28 1.51 -8.77
N LYS A 41 -12.55 2.80 -8.95
CA LYS A 41 -13.91 3.34 -8.94
C LYS A 41 -14.66 2.91 -10.20
N PRO A 42 -15.99 3.12 -10.30
CA PRO A 42 -16.74 2.69 -11.46
C PRO A 42 -16.13 3.11 -12.81
N GLY A 43 -15.87 2.14 -13.68
CA GLY A 43 -15.21 2.31 -14.98
C GLY A 43 -13.69 2.50 -14.93
N GLU A 44 -13.05 2.55 -13.76
CA GLU A 44 -11.61 2.70 -13.58
C GLU A 44 -10.94 1.36 -13.27
N ASN A 45 -9.67 1.23 -13.67
CA ASN A 45 -8.86 0.05 -13.34
C ASN A 45 -8.47 0.03 -11.87
N GLY A 46 -8.28 -1.17 -11.33
CA GLY A 46 -7.56 -1.36 -10.08
C GLY A 46 -6.07 -1.05 -10.23
N LEU A 47 -5.44 -0.69 -9.12
CA LEU A 47 -4.01 -0.41 -9.02
C LEU A 47 -3.22 -1.67 -8.71
N ASP A 48 -1.95 -1.70 -9.10
CA ASP A 48 -1.05 -2.79 -8.77
C ASP A 48 -0.82 -2.88 -7.25
N GLY A 49 -0.55 -4.09 -6.79
CA GLY A 49 -0.20 -4.39 -5.41
C GLY A 49 1.09 -3.69 -4.98
N LEU A 50 1.18 -3.41 -3.69
CA LEU A 50 2.31 -2.72 -3.09
C LEU A 50 3.30 -3.72 -2.49
N PRO A 51 4.59 -3.68 -2.90
CA PRO A 51 5.63 -4.52 -2.30
C PRO A 51 5.82 -4.16 -0.83
N ASP A 52 6.30 -5.15 -0.05
CA ASP A 52 6.61 -5.02 1.37
C ASP A 52 5.45 -4.48 2.24
N SER A 53 4.22 -4.81 1.83
CA SER A 53 2.99 -4.42 2.51
C SER A 53 2.01 -5.58 2.63
N ASN A 54 0.97 -5.40 3.44
CA ASN A 54 -0.19 -6.29 3.46
C ASN A 54 -1.06 -6.19 2.20
N CYS A 55 -0.87 -5.14 1.38
CA CYS A 55 -1.60 -4.90 0.14
C CYS A 55 -0.81 -5.38 -1.07
N LYS A 56 -0.22 -6.58 -0.99
CA LYS A 56 0.55 -7.15 -2.09
C LYS A 56 -0.29 -7.54 -3.29
N ASN A 57 -1.59 -7.78 -3.13
CA ASN A 57 -2.47 -8.11 -4.26
C ASN A 57 -2.87 -6.85 -5.01
N GLY A 58 -3.06 -6.96 -6.32
CA GLY A 58 -3.66 -5.90 -7.11
C GLY A 58 -5.11 -5.64 -6.70
N GLY A 59 -5.54 -4.39 -6.83
CA GLY A 59 -6.93 -4.01 -6.60
C GLY A 59 -7.84 -4.48 -7.73
N ASN A 60 -9.13 -4.61 -7.43
CA ASN A 60 -10.12 -4.97 -8.42
C ASN A 60 -10.45 -3.78 -9.33
N GLY A 61 -10.76 -4.04 -10.59
CA GLY A 61 -11.34 -3.05 -11.48
C GLY A 61 -12.75 -2.68 -11.05
N GLY A 62 -13.10 -1.41 -11.22
CA GLY A 62 -14.42 -0.91 -10.89
C GLY A 62 -15.47 -1.35 -11.90
N GLN A 63 -16.71 -1.51 -11.42
CA GLN A 63 -17.83 -1.89 -12.28
C GLN A 63 -18.14 -0.79 -13.30
N GLY A 64 -18.51 -1.19 -14.51
CA GLY A 64 -18.94 -0.27 -15.54
C GLY A 64 -20.24 0.43 -15.17
N THR A 65 -20.38 1.67 -15.61
CA THR A 65 -21.64 2.41 -15.52
C THR A 65 -21.92 3.03 -16.88
N LEU A 66 -23.16 3.01 -17.35
CA LEU A 66 -23.51 3.39 -18.73
C LEU A 66 -22.96 4.75 -19.16
N HIS A 67 -22.81 5.69 -18.20
CA HIS A 67 -22.35 7.05 -18.45
C HIS A 67 -20.83 7.23 -18.39
N ILE A 68 -20.06 6.19 -18.04
CA ILE A 68 -18.60 6.22 -17.93
C ILE A 68 -18.02 5.13 -18.84
N ASN A 69 -17.10 5.50 -19.73
CA ASN A 69 -16.43 4.56 -20.65
C ASN A 69 -17.40 3.62 -21.38
N ASN A 70 -18.56 4.15 -21.82
CA ASN A 70 -19.65 3.37 -22.45
C ASN A 70 -20.14 2.16 -21.62
N GLY A 71 -19.99 2.21 -20.30
CA GLY A 71 -20.35 1.08 -19.44
C GLY A 71 -19.33 -0.04 -19.40
N SER A 72 -18.12 0.11 -19.94
CA SER A 72 -17.06 -0.87 -19.73
C SER A 72 -16.63 -0.93 -18.26
N GLY A 73 -16.33 -2.15 -17.78
CA GLY A 73 -15.69 -2.35 -16.49
C GLY A 73 -14.18 -2.11 -16.56
N GLY A 74 -13.58 -1.71 -15.43
CA GLY A 74 -12.13 -1.56 -15.34
C GLY A 74 -11.40 -2.89 -15.22
N ASN A 75 -10.13 -2.93 -15.61
CA ASN A 75 -9.26 -4.09 -15.40
C ASN A 75 -8.81 -4.17 -13.94
N GLY A 76 -8.52 -5.38 -13.45
CA GLY A 76 -7.82 -5.57 -12.18
C GLY A 76 -6.35 -5.17 -12.28
N GLY A 77 -5.79 -4.69 -11.17
CA GLY A 77 -4.35 -4.43 -11.04
C GLY A 77 -3.56 -5.72 -10.87
N ASN A 78 -2.26 -5.69 -11.17
CA ASN A 78 -1.38 -6.82 -10.97
C ASN A 78 -0.97 -6.97 -9.50
N GLY A 79 -0.51 -8.15 -9.10
CA GLY A 79 0.18 -8.35 -7.83
C GLY A 79 1.50 -7.58 -7.75
N ALA A 80 1.94 -7.30 -6.53
CA ALA A 80 3.24 -6.70 -6.26
C ALA A 80 4.37 -7.63 -6.76
N ALA A 81 5.28 -7.08 -7.54
CA ALA A 81 6.47 -7.78 -8.00
C ALA A 81 7.48 -7.88 -6.84
N ASN A 82 7.50 -9.00 -6.10
CA ASN A 82 8.50 -9.28 -5.07
C ASN A 82 8.93 -10.76 -5.06
N ASN A 83 10.24 -11.01 -4.87
CA ASN A 83 10.96 -12.27 -5.13
C ASN A 83 10.60 -13.51 -4.27
N ALA A 84 9.86 -13.38 -3.17
CA ALA A 84 9.66 -14.49 -2.23
C ALA A 84 8.23 -15.07 -2.22
N SER A 85 7.22 -14.25 -2.51
CA SER A 85 5.81 -14.63 -2.58
C SER A 85 5.04 -13.46 -3.20
N GLY A 86 4.90 -13.46 -4.52
CA GLY A 86 4.17 -12.43 -5.27
C GLY A 86 2.75 -12.23 -4.74
N GLY A 87 2.18 -11.08 -5.05
CA GLY A 87 0.74 -10.87 -4.88
C GLY A 87 -0.05 -11.50 -6.01
N ASN A 88 -1.32 -11.78 -5.78
CA ASN A 88 -2.22 -12.11 -6.88
C ASN A 88 -2.69 -10.83 -7.59
N GLY A 89 -3.03 -10.94 -8.86
CA GLY A 89 -3.78 -9.87 -9.52
C GLY A 89 -5.20 -9.73 -8.97
N GLY A 90 -5.77 -8.54 -9.14
CA GLY A 90 -7.16 -8.25 -8.85
C GLY A 90 -8.10 -8.71 -9.97
N ASN A 91 -9.39 -8.81 -9.66
CA ASN A 91 -10.39 -9.15 -10.68
C ASN A 91 -10.71 -7.92 -11.55
N GLY A 92 -11.12 -8.14 -12.80
CA GLY A 92 -11.75 -7.10 -13.59
C GLY A 92 -13.16 -6.78 -13.10
N GLY A 93 -13.63 -5.56 -13.34
CA GLY A 93 -15.01 -5.15 -13.12
C GLY A 93 -15.91 -5.61 -14.26
N ASN A 94 -17.18 -5.88 -13.98
CA ASN A 94 -18.14 -6.21 -15.03
C ASN A 94 -18.52 -4.94 -15.81
N GLY A 95 -18.96 -5.11 -17.05
CA GLY A 95 -19.62 -4.05 -17.79
C GLY A 95 -21.02 -3.74 -17.24
N ALA A 96 -21.54 -2.57 -17.56
CA ALA A 96 -22.91 -2.18 -17.28
C ALA A 96 -23.90 -2.95 -18.17
N THR A 97 -25.14 -3.12 -17.72
CA THR A 97 -26.23 -3.61 -18.58
C THR A 97 -26.41 -2.68 -19.78
N ASN A 98 -26.38 -3.24 -21.00
CA ASN A 98 -26.34 -2.49 -22.27
C ASN A 98 -25.10 -1.61 -22.48
N GLY A 99 -24.05 -1.80 -21.67
CA GLY A 99 -22.75 -1.20 -21.88
C GLY A 99 -21.77 -2.16 -22.56
N ASP A 100 -20.54 -1.70 -22.73
CA ASP A 100 -19.43 -2.49 -23.25
C ASP A 100 -19.00 -3.59 -22.25
N SER A 101 -18.08 -4.46 -22.70
CA SER A 101 -17.60 -5.62 -21.93
C SER A 101 -16.94 -5.25 -20.60
N GLY A 102 -16.87 -6.24 -19.70
CA GLY A 102 -16.09 -6.14 -18.46
C GLY A 102 -14.58 -6.08 -18.70
N GLY A 103 -13.85 -5.68 -17.68
CA GLY A 103 -12.40 -5.65 -17.67
C GLY A 103 -11.79 -7.04 -17.40
N ASN A 104 -10.52 -7.16 -17.73
CA ASN A 104 -9.71 -8.36 -17.48
C ASN A 104 -9.20 -8.38 -16.04
N GLY A 105 -8.87 -9.57 -15.52
CA GLY A 105 -8.11 -9.69 -14.28
C GLY A 105 -6.64 -9.28 -14.47
N GLY A 106 -5.99 -8.89 -13.37
CA GLY A 106 -4.55 -8.65 -13.32
C GLY A 106 -3.74 -9.93 -13.17
N ASN A 107 -2.45 -9.85 -13.45
CA ASN A 107 -1.49 -10.95 -13.28
C ASN A 107 -0.90 -10.95 -11.86
N GLY A 108 -0.32 -12.07 -11.43
CA GLY A 108 0.37 -12.20 -10.13
C GLY A 108 1.80 -12.70 -10.28
#